data_AF-A0A914XVD6-F1
#
_entry.id   AF-A0A914XVD6-F1
#
_cell.length_a   1.000
_cell.length_b   1.000
_cell.length_c   1.000
_cell.angle_alpha   90.00
_cell.angle_beta   90.00
_cell.angle_gamma   90.00
#
_symmetry.space_group_name_H-M   'P 1'
#
loop_
_entity.id
_entity.type
_entity.pdbx_description
1 polymer ?
#
loop_
_entity_poly.entity_id
_entity_poly.type
_entity_poly.pdbx_seq_one_letter_code
_entity_poly.pdbx_strand_id
1 'polypeptide(L)'
;MYRIPFDQYDIPNDPTVREDKLSYYRWVPVVLALQALAFYIPNYLWNMLHKQTAVNPRAIVNEVRKCRETHGNEREKEVETLAIYITETIDEFNPRYQKSFSRNGWNATILYLLIKLLYLINCFGQLFMLDKFLGGDYLTWGFDTLIDVAQGQPWRESEIFPRVILCDFEVRKLANIQNYTVQCVIMMNMINEKLYLFLYCWLLFVGIVTLLNFVYYIVILCLPYFRTSFILLNVNKSHRSFHDFSRKEFRRFVHDFLRPDGVLLLQFIRQHAGGRVTYDLVNELLRIFKGRYASSIESSPPTLKGFRGENFKNNLAEHAPSTYKENKMIQVI
;
A
#
# COMPACT_ATOMS: atom_id res chain seq x y z
N MET A 1 31.90 33.48 0.54
CA MET A 1 30.78 34.06 1.32
C MET A 1 30.67 33.28 2.61
N TYR A 2 30.72 33.95 3.74
CA TYR A 2 30.68 33.30 5.05
C TYR A 2 29.86 34.13 6.03
N ARG A 3 29.37 33.48 7.09
CA ARG A 3 28.63 34.12 8.17
C ARG A 3 29.56 34.31 9.37
N ILE A 4 29.57 35.50 9.96
CA ILE A 4 30.15 35.75 11.28
C ILE A 4 28.99 36.17 12.21
N PRO A 5 28.88 35.59 13.42
CA PRO A 5 27.95 36.04 14.45
C PRO A 5 28.17 37.50 14.84
N PHE A 6 27.10 38.26 15.13
CA PHE A 6 27.21 39.70 15.43
C PHE A 6 27.97 40.02 16.73
N ASP A 7 28.11 39.05 17.63
CA ASP A 7 28.88 39.13 18.87
C ASP A 7 30.40 39.05 18.66
N GLN A 8 30.85 38.64 17.48
CA GLN A 8 32.26 38.56 17.13
C GLN A 8 32.67 39.79 16.29
N TYR A 9 33.40 40.72 16.92
CA TYR A 9 33.81 42.00 16.30
C TYR A 9 34.98 41.86 15.31
N ASP A 10 35.82 40.84 15.47
CA ASP A 10 37.00 40.65 14.62
C ASP A 10 36.71 39.67 13.48
N ILE A 11 36.95 40.12 12.24
CA ILE A 11 36.90 39.28 11.05
C ILE A 11 38.18 38.42 11.03
N PRO A 12 38.10 37.09 11.11
CA PRO A 12 39.28 36.23 11.12
C PRO A 12 40.15 36.44 9.88
N ASN A 13 41.46 36.53 10.07
CA ASN A 13 42.42 36.59 8.96
C ASN A 13 42.69 35.22 8.33
N ASP A 14 42.30 34.13 9.00
CA ASP A 14 42.48 32.77 8.51
C ASP A 14 41.50 32.47 7.36
N PRO A 15 42.00 32.16 6.15
CA PRO A 15 41.15 31.89 4.99
C PRO A 15 40.29 30.62 5.15
N THR A 16 40.69 29.66 5.99
CA THR A 16 39.92 28.42 6.22
C THR A 16 38.61 28.69 6.96
N VAL A 17 38.60 29.69 7.85
CA VAL A 17 37.40 30.11 8.60
C VAL A 17 36.43 30.90 7.70
N ARG A 18 36.94 31.48 6.61
CA ARG A 18 36.20 32.26 5.61
C ARG A 18 35.67 31.41 4.45
N GLU A 19 35.73 30.09 4.55
CA GLU A 19 35.27 29.16 3.52
C GLU A 19 33.77 29.28 3.20
N ASP A 20 33.44 28.94 1.94
CA ASP A 20 32.19 29.27 1.26
C ASP A 20 31.03 28.34 1.68
N LYS A 21 30.33 28.69 2.77
CA LYS A 21 29.24 27.87 3.36
C LYS A 21 27.92 27.88 2.58
N LEU A 22 27.82 28.59 1.45
CA LEU A 22 26.56 28.88 0.75
C LEU A 22 26.50 28.28 -0.68
N SER A 23 27.22 27.19 -0.96
CA SER A 23 27.18 26.58 -2.31
C SER A 23 25.86 25.85 -2.63
N TYR A 24 25.08 25.46 -1.61
CA TYR A 24 23.87 24.65 -1.79
C TYR A 24 22.75 25.34 -2.59
N TYR A 25 22.69 26.67 -2.63
CA TYR A 25 21.63 27.43 -3.32
C TYR A 25 21.54 27.13 -4.81
N ARG A 26 22.69 26.88 -5.45
CA ARG A 26 22.75 26.51 -6.88
C ARG A 26 22.04 25.18 -7.15
N TRP A 27 22.01 24.32 -6.15
CA TRP A 27 21.47 22.97 -6.23
C TRP A 27 20.01 22.89 -5.77
N VAL A 28 19.47 23.92 -5.13
CA VAL A 28 18.07 23.92 -4.62
C VAL A 28 17.07 23.52 -5.70
N PRO A 29 17.03 24.13 -6.91
CA PRO A 29 16.05 23.75 -7.92
C PRO A 29 16.24 22.31 -8.44
N VAL A 30 17.51 21.88 -8.58
CA VAL A 30 17.86 20.54 -9.05
C VAL A 30 17.41 19.49 -8.04
N VAL A 31 17.70 19.72 -6.76
CA VAL A 31 17.28 18.85 -5.66
C VAL A 31 15.77 18.75 -5.63
N LEU A 32 15.04 19.86 -5.63
CA LEU A 32 13.57 19.85 -5.62
C LEU A 32 12.99 19.09 -6.82
N ALA A 33 13.58 19.21 -8.01
CA ALA A 33 13.19 18.44 -9.19
C ALA A 33 13.44 16.93 -9.00
N LEU A 34 14.58 16.54 -8.43
CA LEU A 34 14.88 15.15 -8.10
C LEU A 34 13.91 14.59 -7.05
N GLN A 35 13.53 15.39 -6.04
CA GLN A 35 12.52 14.99 -5.05
C GLN A 35 11.17 14.73 -5.70
N ALA A 36 10.73 15.61 -6.62
CA ALA A 36 9.49 15.44 -7.37
C ALA A 36 9.51 14.16 -8.23
N LEU A 37 10.63 13.88 -8.91
CA LEU A 37 10.81 12.65 -9.67
C LEU A 37 10.77 11.42 -8.76
N ALA A 38 11.41 11.48 -7.60
CA ALA A 38 11.41 10.38 -6.64
C ALA A 38 10.01 10.07 -6.10
N PHE A 39 9.15 11.08 -5.87
CA PHE A 39 7.72 10.88 -5.56
C PHE A 39 6.92 10.21 -6.68
N TYR A 40 7.36 10.32 -7.93
CA TYR A 40 6.72 9.66 -9.07
C TYR A 40 7.10 8.17 -9.20
N ILE A 41 8.28 7.77 -8.69
CA ILE A 41 8.82 6.40 -8.85
C ILE A 41 7.83 5.31 -8.37
N PRO A 42 7.20 5.39 -7.18
CA PRO A 42 6.31 4.32 -6.72
C PRO A 42 5.08 4.13 -7.64
N ASN A 43 4.55 5.23 -8.20
CA ASN A 43 3.45 5.17 -9.18
C ASN A 43 3.91 4.53 -10.49
N TYR A 44 5.11 4.89 -10.97
CA TYR A 44 5.68 4.29 -12.16
C TYR A 44 5.88 2.77 -11.99
N LEU A 45 6.46 2.35 -10.86
CA LEU A 45 6.66 0.94 -10.52
C LEU A 45 5.33 0.18 -10.42
N TRP A 46 4.31 0.75 -9.78
CA TRP A 46 2.97 0.16 -9.79
C TRP A 46 2.44 -0.04 -11.22
N ASN A 47 2.50 1.00 -12.06
CA ASN A 47 2.01 0.96 -13.44
C ASN A 47 2.76 -0.05 -14.33
N MET A 48 4.01 -0.36 -14.00
CA MET A 48 4.82 -1.35 -14.68
C MET A 48 4.52 -2.78 -14.18
N LEU A 49 4.50 -2.97 -12.86
CA LEU A 49 4.46 -4.29 -12.23
C LEU A 49 3.05 -4.89 -12.15
N HIS A 50 1.98 -4.08 -12.03
CA HIS A 50 0.62 -4.63 -11.96
C HIS A 50 0.23 -5.41 -13.22
N LYS A 51 0.84 -5.11 -14.37
CA LYS A 51 0.62 -5.82 -15.64
C LYS A 51 1.03 -7.30 -15.58
N GLN A 52 1.92 -7.66 -14.66
CA GLN A 52 2.34 -9.05 -14.43
C GLN A 52 1.43 -9.79 -13.45
N THR A 53 0.55 -9.08 -12.76
CA THR A 53 -0.45 -9.66 -11.87
C THR A 53 -1.73 -9.95 -12.65
N ALA A 54 -2.50 -10.97 -12.26
CA ALA A 54 -3.78 -11.26 -12.92
C ALA A 54 -4.81 -10.14 -12.73
N VAL A 55 -4.61 -9.27 -11.75
CA VAL A 55 -5.48 -8.13 -11.47
C VAL A 55 -5.11 -6.96 -12.38
N ASN A 56 -5.96 -6.67 -13.37
CA ASN A 56 -5.86 -5.44 -14.16
C ASN A 56 -6.83 -4.36 -13.65
N PRO A 57 -6.38 -3.45 -12.76
CA PRO A 57 -7.25 -2.43 -12.17
C PRO A 57 -7.82 -1.47 -13.22
N ARG A 58 -7.12 -1.19 -14.32
CA ARG A 58 -7.62 -0.27 -15.37
C ARG A 58 -8.78 -0.87 -16.14
N ALA A 59 -8.67 -2.13 -16.53
CA ALA A 59 -9.75 -2.85 -17.19
C ALA A 59 -11.00 -2.90 -16.28
N ILE A 60 -10.80 -3.24 -15.00
CA ILE A 60 -11.89 -3.33 -14.03
C ILE A 60 -12.58 -1.99 -13.81
N VAL A 61 -11.82 -0.90 -13.64
CA VAL A 61 -12.41 0.43 -13.46
C VAL A 61 -13.23 0.85 -14.69
N ASN A 62 -12.80 0.48 -15.90
CA ASN A 62 -13.55 0.75 -17.12
C ASN A 62 -14.86 -0.04 -17.19
N GLU A 63 -14.85 -1.34 -16.87
CA GLU A 63 -16.08 -2.17 -16.83
C GLU A 63 -17.05 -1.71 -15.73
N VAL A 64 -16.50 -1.35 -14.57
CA VAL A 64 -17.25 -0.78 -13.44
C VAL A 64 -17.92 0.55 -13.81
N ARG A 65 -17.27 1.37 -14.64
CA ARG A 65 -17.82 2.64 -15.09
C ARG A 65 -19.09 2.43 -15.92
N LYS A 66 -19.12 1.41 -16.79
CA LYS A 66 -20.32 1.03 -17.56
C LYS A 66 -21.47 0.65 -16.62
N CYS A 67 -21.20 -0.15 -15.59
CA CYS A 67 -22.19 -0.54 -14.59
C CYS A 67 -22.83 0.65 -13.85
N ARG A 68 -22.13 1.79 -13.77
CA ARG A 68 -22.62 3.01 -13.13
C ARG A 68 -23.44 3.90 -14.07
N GLU A 69 -23.11 3.90 -15.35
CA GLU A 69 -23.79 4.71 -16.37
C GLU A 69 -25.11 4.06 -16.83
N THR A 70 -25.21 2.74 -16.74
CA THR A 70 -26.39 1.97 -17.16
C THR A 70 -27.45 1.85 -16.04
N HIS A 71 -28.73 1.79 -16.41
CA HIS A 71 -29.87 1.69 -15.49
C HIS A 71 -30.79 0.50 -15.78
N GLY A 72 -31.54 0.03 -14.78
CA GLY A 72 -32.54 -1.04 -14.93
C GLY A 72 -31.94 -2.43 -15.22
N ASN A 73 -32.64 -3.23 -16.03
CA ASN A 73 -32.25 -4.60 -16.36
C ASN A 73 -30.89 -4.70 -17.09
N GLU A 74 -30.48 -3.65 -17.79
CA GLU A 74 -29.20 -3.62 -18.50
C GLU A 74 -28.04 -3.53 -17.51
N ARG A 75 -28.20 -2.78 -16.40
CA ARG A 75 -27.22 -2.75 -15.31
C ARG A 75 -27.04 -4.11 -14.65
N GLU A 76 -28.12 -4.87 -14.45
CA GLU A 76 -28.02 -6.21 -13.86
C GLU A 76 -27.17 -7.15 -14.71
N LYS A 77 -27.33 -7.09 -16.04
CA LYS A 77 -26.50 -7.85 -17.00
C LYS A 77 -25.04 -7.42 -16.97
N GLU A 78 -24.76 -6.11 -16.87
CA GLU A 78 -23.40 -5.59 -16.75
C GLU A 78 -22.73 -6.05 -15.45
N VAL A 79 -23.47 -6.03 -14.33
CA VAL A 79 -22.97 -6.54 -13.04
C VAL A 79 -22.72 -8.05 -13.10
N GLU A 80 -23.58 -8.83 -13.74
CA GLU A 80 -23.37 -10.27 -13.97
C GLU A 80 -22.13 -10.52 -14.83
N THR A 81 -21.96 -9.78 -15.92
CA THR A 81 -20.78 -9.85 -16.79
C THR A 81 -19.51 -9.52 -16.01
N LEU A 82 -19.53 -8.47 -15.19
CA LEU A 82 -18.42 -8.11 -14.31
C LEU A 82 -18.14 -9.20 -13.27
N ALA A 83 -19.17 -9.82 -12.68
CA ALA A 83 -19.01 -10.91 -11.72
C ALA A 83 -18.37 -12.14 -12.35
N ILE A 84 -18.73 -12.47 -13.59
CA ILE A 84 -18.11 -13.56 -14.37
C ILE A 84 -16.64 -13.23 -14.64
N TYR A 85 -16.34 -12.03 -15.16
CA TYR A 85 -14.97 -11.59 -15.41
C TYR A 85 -14.08 -11.66 -14.15
N ILE A 86 -14.61 -11.22 -13.01
CA ILE A 86 -13.91 -11.28 -11.72
C ILE A 86 -13.72 -12.72 -11.28
N THR A 87 -14.72 -13.57 -11.45
CA THR A 87 -14.62 -15.00 -11.12
C THR A 87 -13.56 -15.70 -11.97
N GLU A 88 -13.51 -15.43 -13.27
CA GLU A 88 -12.48 -15.96 -14.17
C GLU A 88 -11.08 -15.47 -13.74
N THR A 89 -10.96 -14.19 -13.41
CA THR A 89 -9.71 -13.61 -12.88
C THR A 89 -9.30 -14.29 -11.57
N ILE A 90 -10.26 -14.60 -10.69
CA ILE A 90 -10.03 -15.29 -9.42
C ILE A 90 -9.63 -16.76 -9.64
N ASP A 91 -10.22 -17.42 -10.64
CA ASP A 91 -9.91 -18.82 -10.98
C ASP A 91 -8.48 -18.98 -11.49
N GLU A 92 -7.91 -17.96 -12.12
CA GLU A 92 -6.48 -17.94 -12.47
C GLU A 92 -5.56 -18.04 -11.25
N PHE A 93 -6.04 -17.71 -10.05
CA PHE A 93 -5.30 -17.89 -8.79
C PHE A 93 -5.36 -19.31 -8.24
N ASN A 94 -6.22 -20.17 -8.79
CA ASN A 94 -6.40 -21.52 -8.28
C ASN A 94 -5.20 -22.41 -8.66
N PRO A 95 -4.55 -23.11 -7.70
CA PRO A 95 -3.38 -23.95 -7.97
C PRO A 95 -3.62 -25.02 -9.05
N ARG A 96 -4.86 -25.43 -9.32
CA ARG A 96 -5.20 -26.38 -10.39
C ARG A 96 -4.89 -25.87 -11.81
N TYR A 97 -4.86 -24.55 -12.02
CA TYR A 97 -4.60 -23.93 -13.32
C TYR A 97 -3.27 -23.18 -13.36
N GLN A 98 -2.40 -23.42 -12.37
CA GLN A 98 -1.17 -22.66 -12.17
C GLN A 98 -0.07 -23.06 -13.18
N LYS A 99 0.14 -22.22 -14.20
CA LYS A 99 1.31 -22.33 -15.11
C LYS A 99 2.53 -21.49 -14.67
N SER A 100 2.41 -20.63 -13.66
CA SER A 100 3.49 -19.73 -13.22
C SER A 100 3.41 -19.33 -11.73
N PHE A 101 4.57 -19.12 -11.11
CA PHE A 101 4.72 -18.66 -9.71
C PHE A 101 4.11 -17.27 -9.46
N SER A 102 4.01 -16.43 -10.50
CA SER A 102 3.41 -15.09 -10.43
C SER A 102 1.88 -15.06 -10.26
N ARG A 103 1.20 -16.21 -10.17
CA ARG A 103 -0.27 -16.29 -10.04
C ARG A 103 -0.74 -16.91 -8.72
N ASN A 104 -0.01 -16.65 -7.64
CA ASN A 104 -0.53 -16.90 -6.28
C ASN A 104 -1.56 -15.82 -5.93
N GLY A 105 -2.69 -16.18 -5.31
CA GLY A 105 -3.75 -15.23 -4.90
C GLY A 105 -3.39 -14.26 -3.76
N TRP A 106 -2.09 -14.04 -3.58
CA TRP A 106 -1.47 -13.06 -2.70
C TRP A 106 -0.55 -12.09 -3.48
N ASN A 107 -0.24 -12.36 -4.75
CA ASN A 107 0.79 -11.62 -5.49
C ASN A 107 0.38 -10.15 -5.67
N ALA A 108 -0.86 -9.89 -6.09
CA ALA A 108 -1.34 -8.52 -6.28
C ALA A 108 -1.39 -7.75 -4.95
N THR A 109 -1.81 -8.43 -3.88
CA THR A 109 -1.84 -7.89 -2.52
C THR A 109 -0.45 -7.53 -2.02
N ILE A 110 0.52 -8.43 -2.15
CA ILE A 110 1.91 -8.20 -1.72
C ILE A 110 2.51 -7.05 -2.53
N LEU A 111 2.33 -7.03 -3.85
CA LEU A 111 2.79 -5.94 -4.70
C LEU A 111 2.19 -4.60 -4.27
N TYR A 112 0.87 -4.56 -4.01
CA TYR A 112 0.21 -3.33 -3.58
C TYR A 112 0.73 -2.83 -2.22
N LEU A 113 0.91 -3.72 -1.25
CA LEU A 113 1.48 -3.38 0.05
C LEU A 113 2.94 -2.94 -0.07
N LEU A 114 3.73 -3.55 -0.95
CA LEU A 114 5.11 -3.15 -1.23
C LEU A 114 5.17 -1.74 -1.83
N ILE A 115 4.28 -1.40 -2.76
CA ILE A 115 4.20 -0.04 -3.32
C ILE A 115 3.80 0.97 -2.24
N LYS A 116 2.83 0.65 -1.38
CA LYS A 116 2.47 1.51 -0.24
C LYS A 116 3.65 1.73 0.71
N LEU A 117 4.39 0.67 1.01
CA LEU A 117 5.62 0.75 1.81
C LEU A 117 6.67 1.63 1.11
N LEU A 118 6.82 1.51 -0.20
CA LEU A 118 7.75 2.34 -0.97
C LEU A 118 7.38 3.82 -0.94
N TYR A 119 6.08 4.18 -0.96
CA TYR A 119 5.65 5.57 -0.73
C TYR A 119 6.07 6.08 0.65
N LEU A 120 5.93 5.25 1.69
CA LEU A 120 6.33 5.60 3.05
C LEU A 120 7.85 5.77 3.17
N ILE A 121 8.63 4.80 2.64
CA ILE A 121 10.09 4.87 2.60
C ILE A 121 10.54 6.10 1.82
N ASN A 122 9.91 6.39 0.68
CA ASN A 122 10.23 7.60 -0.08
C ASN A 122 9.97 8.84 0.76
N CYS A 123 8.81 8.96 1.42
CA CYS A 123 8.51 10.13 2.25
C CYS A 123 9.56 10.36 3.36
N PHE A 124 9.97 9.32 4.08
CA PHE A 124 11.05 9.42 5.08
C PHE A 124 12.40 9.72 4.44
N GLY A 125 12.70 9.10 3.29
CA GLY A 125 13.90 9.36 2.51
C GLY A 125 14.00 10.81 2.06
N GLN A 126 12.88 11.45 1.70
CA GLN A 126 12.85 12.87 1.33
C GLN A 126 13.17 13.79 2.51
N LEU A 127 12.64 13.48 3.70
CA LEU A 127 12.97 14.23 4.93
C LEU A 127 14.45 14.10 5.27
N PHE A 128 15.01 12.89 5.20
CA PHE A 128 16.43 12.65 5.45
C PHE A 128 17.34 13.28 4.38
N MET A 129 16.91 13.28 3.13
CA MET A 129 17.64 13.93 2.03
C MET A 129 17.71 15.44 2.24
N LEU A 130 16.61 16.08 2.64
CA LEU A 130 16.59 17.51 2.96
C LEU A 130 17.48 17.83 4.16
N ASP A 131 17.48 16.96 5.17
CA ASP A 131 18.34 17.09 6.34
C ASP A 131 19.82 17.10 5.97
N LYS A 132 20.27 16.12 5.19
CA LYS A 132 21.64 16.10 4.69
C LYS A 132 21.97 17.25 3.75
N PHE A 133 21.02 17.67 2.92
CA PHE A 133 21.23 18.77 1.98
C PHE A 133 21.44 20.12 2.68
N LEU A 134 20.77 20.37 3.81
CA LEU A 134 20.81 21.63 4.55
C LEU A 134 21.83 21.66 5.69
N GLY A 135 22.62 20.60 5.88
CA GLY A 135 23.71 20.57 6.86
C GLY A 135 23.49 19.69 8.09
N GLY A 136 22.40 18.93 8.17
CA GLY A 136 22.16 17.90 9.20
C GLY A 136 21.31 18.31 10.40
N ASP A 137 20.91 19.58 10.47
CA ASP A 137 20.09 20.14 11.56
C ASP A 137 18.69 20.56 11.09
N TYR A 138 18.24 20.09 9.92
CA TYR A 138 16.95 20.51 9.36
C TYR A 138 15.77 19.96 10.15
N LEU A 139 15.88 18.70 10.62
CA LEU A 139 14.77 18.05 11.33
C LEU A 139 14.51 18.69 12.69
N THR A 140 15.57 19.02 13.41
CA THR A 140 15.55 19.73 14.70
C THR A 140 15.09 21.17 14.48
N TRP A 141 15.71 21.89 13.54
CA TRP A 141 15.31 23.25 13.18
C TRP A 141 13.82 23.35 12.82
N GLY A 142 13.30 22.42 12.01
CA GLY A 142 11.90 22.41 11.60
C GLY A 142 10.94 22.20 12.77
N PHE A 143 11.30 21.32 13.71
CA PHE A 143 10.51 21.08 14.93
C PHE A 143 10.51 22.30 15.86
N ASP A 144 11.69 22.85 16.17
CA ASP A 144 11.84 24.00 17.05
C ASP A 144 11.13 25.24 16.47
N THR A 145 11.32 25.48 15.17
CA THR A 145 10.67 26.61 14.47
C THR A 145 9.15 26.48 14.49
N LEU A 146 8.59 25.27 14.37
CA LEU A 146 7.14 25.08 14.46
C LEU A 146 6.59 25.38 15.84
N ILE A 147 7.32 25.01 16.89
CA ILE A 147 6.94 25.32 18.28
C ILE A 147 7.00 26.84 18.50
N ASP A 148 8.08 27.49 18.07
CA ASP A 148 8.23 28.95 18.21
C ASP A 148 7.09 29.69 17.50
N VAL A 149 6.72 29.26 16.28
CA VAL A 149 5.59 29.83 15.54
C VAL A 149 4.26 29.59 16.25
N ALA A 150 4.02 28.39 16.78
CA ALA A 150 2.80 28.06 17.51
C ALA A 150 2.67 28.86 18.82
N GLN A 151 3.79 29.19 19.46
CA GLN A 151 3.86 29.99 20.69
C GLN A 151 3.87 31.50 20.43
N GLY A 152 3.88 31.95 19.17
CA GLY A 152 3.93 33.36 18.81
C GLY A 152 5.26 34.04 19.15
N GLN A 153 6.34 33.26 19.28
CA GLN A 153 7.67 33.79 19.54
C GLN A 153 8.22 34.53 18.30
N PRO A 154 9.04 35.57 18.49
CA PRO A 154 9.68 36.25 17.38
C PRO A 154 10.64 35.30 16.64
N TRP A 155 10.68 35.40 15.31
CA TRP A 155 11.55 34.58 14.45
C TRP A 155 13.02 34.78 14.83
N ARG A 156 13.64 33.74 15.38
CA ARG A 156 15.09 33.71 15.63
C ARG A 156 15.86 33.59 14.32
N GLU A 157 17.06 34.15 14.29
CA GLU A 157 17.95 33.96 13.15
C GLU A 157 18.40 32.50 13.08
N SER A 158 18.09 31.83 11.97
CA SER A 158 18.50 30.44 11.75
C SER A 158 19.99 30.36 11.38
N GLU A 159 20.69 29.38 11.95
CA GLU A 159 22.07 29.09 11.58
C GLU A 159 22.20 28.48 10.18
N ILE A 160 21.18 27.73 9.77
CA ILE A 160 21.08 27.08 8.46
C ILE A 160 20.80 28.11 7.35
N PHE A 161 19.99 29.11 7.69
CA PHE A 161 19.52 30.15 6.77
C PHE A 161 19.95 31.55 7.25
N PRO A 162 21.22 31.95 7.08
CA PRO A 162 21.69 33.30 7.43
C PRO A 162 21.18 34.38 6.46
N ARG A 163 20.57 35.44 7.00
CA ARG A 163 20.04 36.57 6.20
C ARG A 163 21.13 37.59 5.83
N VAL A 164 22.17 37.66 6.65
CA VAL A 164 23.30 38.57 6.50
C VAL A 164 24.59 37.75 6.45
N ILE A 165 25.45 38.07 5.50
CA ILE A 165 26.76 37.44 5.32
C ILE A 165 27.85 38.47 4.99
N LEU A 166 29.10 38.03 5.09
CA LEU A 166 30.26 38.77 4.63
C LEU A 166 30.77 38.17 3.32
N CYS A 167 31.05 39.07 2.38
CA CYS A 167 31.57 38.76 1.06
C CYS A 167 32.93 39.41 0.89
N ASP A 168 33.91 38.60 0.49
CA ASP A 168 35.24 39.07 0.14
C ASP A 168 35.34 39.26 -1.37
N PHE A 169 35.87 40.41 -1.77
CA PHE A 169 36.09 40.78 -3.16
C PHE A 169 37.56 41.18 -3.34
N GLU A 170 38.20 40.58 -4.34
CA GLU A 170 39.54 40.97 -4.77
C GLU A 170 39.42 41.99 -5.91
N VAL A 171 39.87 43.22 -5.67
CA VAL A 171 39.86 44.29 -6.66
C VAL A 171 41.29 44.57 -7.11
N ARG A 172 41.53 44.44 -8.42
CA ARG A 172 42.83 44.75 -9.02
C ARG A 172 42.96 46.25 -9.25
N LYS A 173 43.93 46.89 -8.59
CA LYS A 173 44.41 48.23 -8.93
C LYS A 173 45.84 48.12 -9.47
N LEU A 174 46.34 49.14 -10.18
CA LEU A 174 47.62 49.09 -10.89
C LEU A 174 48.74 48.42 -10.05
N ALA A 175 49.22 47.26 -10.50
CA ALA A 175 50.23 46.42 -9.84
C ALA A 175 49.93 45.91 -8.42
N ASN A 176 48.70 46.06 -7.88
CA ASN A 176 48.34 45.60 -6.54
C ASN A 176 46.92 45.01 -6.47
N ILE A 177 46.76 43.85 -5.84
CA ILE A 177 45.46 43.23 -5.55
C ILE A 177 45.04 43.67 -4.15
N GLN A 178 43.91 44.37 -4.04
CA GLN A 178 43.35 44.80 -2.77
C GLN A 178 42.11 43.97 -2.43
N ASN A 179 42.06 43.45 -1.21
CA ASN A 179 40.94 42.66 -0.73
C ASN A 179 39.99 43.54 0.08
N TYR A 180 38.70 43.48 -0.25
CA TYR A 180 37.63 44.20 0.42
C TYR A 180 36.62 43.22 0.99
N THR A 181 36.19 43.44 2.23
CA THR A 181 35.10 42.67 2.85
C THR A 181 33.90 43.59 3.02
N VAL A 182 32.73 43.16 2.54
CA VAL A 182 31.48 43.91 2.64
C VAL A 182 30.36 43.04 3.17
N GLN A 183 29.39 43.67 3.82
CA GLN A 183 28.18 43.01 4.31
C GLN A 183 27.15 42.91 3.19
N CYS A 184 26.66 41.70 2.94
CA CYS A 184 25.61 41.42 1.95
C CYS A 184 24.36 40.86 2.63
N VAL A 185 23.19 41.28 2.14
CA VAL A 185 21.89 40.75 2.57
C VAL A 185 21.39 39.77 1.50
N ILE A 186 21.11 38.52 1.88
CA ILE A 186 20.65 37.48 0.95
C ILE A 186 19.13 37.33 1.04
N MET A 187 18.41 38.05 0.18
CA MET A 187 16.94 37.93 0.12
C MET A 187 16.47 36.51 -0.25
N MET A 188 17.21 35.81 -1.11
CA MET A 188 16.91 34.44 -1.53
C MET A 188 16.83 33.47 -0.33
N ASN A 189 17.64 33.70 0.69
CA ASN A 189 17.68 32.85 1.85
C ASN A 189 16.44 33.02 2.75
N MET A 190 15.90 34.24 2.86
CA MET A 190 14.62 34.47 3.54
C MET A 190 13.47 33.71 2.86
N ILE A 191 13.48 33.64 1.53
CA ILE A 191 12.49 32.87 0.75
C ILE A 191 12.67 31.37 1.00
N ASN A 192 13.91 30.88 0.94
CA ASN A 192 14.23 29.47 1.19
C ASN A 192 13.83 29.03 2.60
N GLU A 193 14.09 29.84 3.63
CA GLU A 193 13.65 29.58 5.01
C GLU A 193 12.14 29.29 5.08
N LYS A 194 11.32 30.11 4.41
CA LYS A 194 9.85 29.91 4.41
C LYS A 194 9.42 28.73 3.54
N LEU A 195 10.04 28.55 2.39
CA LEU A 195 9.77 27.42 1.50
C LEU A 195 10.09 26.09 2.18
N TYR A 196 11.24 25.97 2.85
CA TYR A 196 11.64 24.75 3.53
C TYR A 196 10.81 24.49 4.80
N LEU A 197 10.41 25.52 5.54
CA LEU A 197 9.43 25.33 6.62
C LEU A 197 8.09 24.80 6.10
N PHE A 198 7.60 25.32 4.98
CA PHE A 198 6.40 24.80 4.33
C PHE A 198 6.58 23.34 3.88
N LEU A 199 7.70 23.02 3.22
CA LEU A 199 8.00 21.65 2.79
C LEU A 199 8.09 20.68 3.96
N TYR A 200 8.69 21.10 5.09
CA TYR A 200 8.74 20.31 6.32
C TYR A 200 7.34 19.92 6.79
N CYS A 201 6.45 20.91 6.96
CA CYS A 201 5.06 20.67 7.39
C CYS A 201 4.31 19.80 6.39
N TRP A 202 4.49 20.07 5.10
CA TRP A 202 3.82 19.34 4.02
C TRP A 202 4.25 17.87 3.98
N LEU A 203 5.56 17.60 4.07
CA LEU A 203 6.10 16.23 4.07
C LEU A 203 5.68 15.46 5.32
N LEU A 204 5.61 16.10 6.49
CA LEU A 204 5.06 15.47 7.70
C LEU A 204 3.58 15.11 7.52
N PHE A 205 2.77 16.03 6.99
CA PHE A 205 1.35 15.76 6.70
C PHE A 205 1.17 14.60 5.73
N VAL A 206 1.88 14.63 4.59
CA VAL A 206 1.85 13.56 3.58
C VAL A 206 2.33 12.23 4.17
N GLY A 207 3.37 12.26 5.01
CA GLY A 207 3.89 11.08 5.71
C GLY A 207 2.87 10.44 6.64
N ILE A 208 2.18 11.25 7.46
CA ILE A 208 1.13 10.77 8.38
C ILE A 208 -0.04 10.17 7.60
N VAL A 209 -0.55 10.86 6.57
CA VAL A 209 -1.66 10.35 5.75
C VAL A 209 -1.28 9.04 5.05
N THR A 210 -0.05 8.96 4.52
CA THR A 210 0.46 7.75 3.87
C THR A 210 0.62 6.59 4.85
N LEU A 211 1.11 6.86 6.06
CA LEU A 211 1.25 5.87 7.13
C LEU A 211 -0.12 5.31 7.56
N LEU A 212 -1.09 6.19 7.84
CA LEU A 212 -2.44 5.78 8.20
C LEU A 212 -3.07 4.92 7.09
N ASN A 213 -2.87 5.32 5.83
CA ASN A 213 -3.35 4.56 4.69
C ASN A 213 -2.68 3.19 4.59
N PHE A 214 -1.36 3.10 4.78
CA PHE A 214 -0.63 1.84 4.77
C PHE A 214 -1.10 0.89 5.88
N VAL A 215 -1.23 1.38 7.11
CA VAL A 215 -1.73 0.61 8.26
C VAL A 215 -3.15 0.10 8.00
N TYR A 216 -4.03 0.94 7.46
CA TYR A 216 -5.39 0.54 7.08
C TYR A 216 -5.40 -0.66 6.12
N TYR A 217 -4.59 -0.64 5.06
CA TYR A 217 -4.51 -1.74 4.10
C TYR A 217 -3.84 -2.99 4.69
N ILE A 218 -2.83 -2.85 5.54
CA ILE A 218 -2.24 -3.99 6.26
C ILE A 218 -3.30 -4.67 7.12
N VAL A 219 -4.04 -3.91 7.94
CA VAL A 219 -5.05 -4.46 8.84
C VAL A 219 -6.14 -5.18 8.05
N ILE A 220 -6.64 -4.58 6.97
CA ILE A 220 -7.72 -5.16 6.17
C ILE A 220 -7.26 -6.37 5.37
N LEU A 221 -6.07 -6.36 4.75
CA LEU A 221 -5.67 -7.41 3.82
C LEU A 221 -4.93 -8.57 4.50
N CYS A 222 -4.12 -8.30 5.54
CA CYS A 222 -3.37 -9.34 6.22
C CYS A 222 -4.25 -10.10 7.23
N LEU A 223 -5.08 -9.39 8.00
CA LEU A 223 -5.83 -10.01 9.09
C LEU A 223 -7.11 -10.70 8.58
N PRO A 224 -7.27 -12.03 8.76
CA PRO A 224 -8.42 -12.77 8.25
C PRO A 224 -9.76 -12.32 8.84
N TYR A 225 -9.75 -11.87 10.10
CA TYR A 225 -10.93 -11.34 10.79
C TYR A 225 -11.48 -10.08 10.11
N PHE A 226 -10.61 -9.11 9.82
CA PHE A 226 -10.99 -7.86 9.17
C PHE A 226 -11.38 -8.06 7.70
N ARG A 227 -10.70 -8.96 6.98
CA ARG A 227 -11.13 -9.38 5.62
C ARG A 227 -12.57 -9.87 5.61
N THR A 228 -12.89 -10.79 6.51
CA THR A 228 -14.23 -11.38 6.60
C THR A 228 -15.26 -10.33 6.99
N SER A 229 -14.91 -9.45 7.94
CA SER A 229 -15.79 -8.37 8.41
C SER A 229 -16.07 -7.35 7.31
N PHE A 230 -15.06 -6.99 6.51
CA PHE A 230 -15.21 -6.09 5.37
C PHE A 230 -16.20 -6.63 4.33
N ILE A 231 -16.06 -7.90 3.94
CA ILE A 231 -17.00 -8.53 3.00
C ILE A 231 -18.39 -8.61 3.61
N LEU A 232 -18.50 -8.99 4.88
CA LEU A 232 -19.79 -9.12 5.58
C LEU A 232 -20.56 -7.79 5.69
N LEU A 233 -19.87 -6.64 5.68
CA LEU A 233 -20.49 -5.32 5.61
C LEU A 233 -21.07 -4.99 4.22
N ASN A 234 -20.55 -5.61 3.17
CA ASN A 234 -20.97 -5.41 1.78
C ASN A 234 -21.88 -6.54 1.27
N VAL A 235 -22.41 -7.40 2.15
CA VAL A 235 -23.31 -8.50 1.80
C VAL A 235 -24.74 -8.19 2.20
N ASN A 236 -25.70 -8.59 1.37
CA ASN A 236 -27.10 -8.54 1.73
C ASN A 236 -27.45 -9.63 2.76
N LYS A 237 -27.56 -9.26 4.03
CA LYS A 237 -27.98 -10.19 5.09
C LYS A 237 -29.42 -10.66 4.97
N SER A 238 -30.29 -9.92 4.27
CA SER A 238 -31.69 -10.30 4.06
C SER A 238 -31.91 -11.15 2.80
N HIS A 239 -30.86 -11.38 2.01
CA HIS A 239 -30.97 -12.19 0.80
C HIS A 239 -30.93 -13.69 1.13
N ARG A 240 -31.85 -14.46 0.54
CA ARG A 240 -31.98 -15.92 0.78
C ARG A 240 -30.67 -16.69 0.59
N SER A 241 -29.85 -16.26 -0.37
CA SER A 241 -28.54 -16.88 -0.64
C SER A 241 -27.60 -16.80 0.56
N PHE A 242 -27.66 -15.74 1.39
CA PHE A 242 -26.81 -15.60 2.57
C PHE A 242 -27.33 -16.40 3.78
N HIS A 243 -28.64 -16.54 3.94
CA HIS A 243 -29.24 -17.29 5.06
C HIS A 243 -28.87 -18.78 5.04
N ASP A 244 -28.65 -19.34 3.85
CA ASP A 244 -28.22 -20.73 3.68
C ASP A 244 -26.73 -20.96 4.01
N PHE A 245 -25.92 -19.91 4.17
CA PHE A 245 -24.49 -20.07 4.47
C PHE A 245 -24.24 -20.30 5.95
N SER A 246 -23.59 -21.42 6.25
CA SER A 246 -22.90 -21.57 7.53
C SER A 246 -21.76 -20.56 7.65
N ARG A 247 -21.45 -20.10 8.87
CA ARG A 247 -20.25 -19.27 9.15
C ARG A 247 -18.95 -19.91 8.65
N LYS A 248 -18.91 -21.25 8.52
CA LYS A 248 -17.75 -21.97 7.96
C LYS A 248 -17.67 -21.82 6.44
N GLU A 249 -18.79 -21.92 5.74
CA GLU A 249 -18.86 -21.77 4.28
C GLU A 249 -18.56 -20.34 3.84
N PHE A 250 -19.02 -19.35 4.60
CA PHE A 250 -18.70 -17.94 4.31
C PHE A 250 -17.21 -17.65 4.49
N ARG A 251 -16.58 -18.22 5.52
CA ARG A 251 -15.12 -18.13 5.69
C ARG A 251 -14.36 -18.82 4.56
N ARG A 252 -14.85 -19.96 4.06
CA ARG A 252 -14.29 -20.64 2.89
C ARG A 252 -14.44 -19.79 1.62
N PHE A 253 -15.57 -19.12 1.43
CA PHE A 253 -15.75 -18.14 0.35
C PHE A 253 -14.71 -17.01 0.42
N VAL A 254 -14.50 -16.41 1.59
CA VAL A 254 -13.53 -15.30 1.74
C VAL A 254 -12.07 -15.76 1.61
N HIS A 255 -11.71 -16.89 2.23
CA HIS A 255 -10.31 -17.31 2.31
C HIS A 255 -9.83 -18.19 1.16
N ASP A 256 -10.67 -19.11 0.67
CA ASP A 256 -10.26 -20.10 -0.32
C ASP A 256 -10.62 -19.67 -1.74
N PHE A 257 -11.83 -19.12 -1.92
CA PHE A 257 -12.32 -18.63 -3.22
C PHE A 257 -11.80 -17.22 -3.52
N LEU A 258 -12.19 -16.21 -2.72
CA LEU A 258 -11.87 -14.82 -3.02
C LEU A 258 -10.38 -14.49 -2.81
N ARG A 259 -9.77 -15.04 -1.75
CA ARG A 259 -8.37 -14.81 -1.34
C ARG A 259 -8.08 -13.30 -1.09
N PRO A 260 -6.88 -12.91 -0.59
CA PRO A 260 -6.55 -11.50 -0.42
C PRO A 260 -6.65 -10.67 -1.70
N ASP A 261 -6.23 -11.22 -2.84
CA ASP A 261 -6.24 -10.51 -4.12
C ASP A 261 -7.66 -10.15 -4.59
N GLY A 262 -8.64 -11.05 -4.41
CA GLY A 262 -10.05 -10.74 -4.68
C GLY A 262 -10.66 -9.75 -3.69
N VAL A 263 -10.24 -9.78 -2.41
CA VAL A 263 -10.65 -8.75 -1.43
C VAL A 263 -10.09 -7.38 -1.81
N LEU A 264 -8.82 -7.32 -2.24
CA LEU A 264 -8.20 -6.10 -2.78
C LEU A 264 -8.97 -5.58 -4.00
N LEU A 265 -9.36 -6.48 -4.90
CA LEU A 265 -10.17 -6.17 -6.07
C LEU A 265 -11.48 -5.47 -5.70
N LEU A 266 -12.23 -6.09 -4.79
CA LEU A 266 -13.51 -5.56 -4.32
C LEU A 266 -13.34 -4.22 -3.60
N GLN A 267 -12.23 -4.03 -2.90
CA GLN A 267 -11.89 -2.74 -2.29
C GLN A 267 -11.62 -1.65 -3.34
N PHE A 268 -10.92 -1.96 -4.44
CA PHE A 268 -10.76 -1.01 -5.55
C PHE A 268 -12.10 -0.67 -6.20
N ILE A 269 -12.94 -1.67 -6.45
CA ILE A 269 -14.28 -1.47 -6.99
C ILE A 269 -15.09 -0.58 -6.04
N ARG A 270 -15.04 -0.82 -4.72
CA ARG A 270 -15.76 0.00 -3.74
C ARG A 270 -15.32 1.46 -3.74
N GLN A 271 -14.03 1.72 -3.89
CA GLN A 271 -13.46 3.07 -3.90
C GLN A 271 -13.76 3.83 -5.20
N HIS A 272 -13.83 3.16 -6.34
CA HIS A 272 -14.06 3.80 -7.64
C HIS A 272 -15.53 3.77 -8.12
N ALA A 273 -16.26 2.69 -7.83
CA ALA A 273 -17.66 2.47 -8.21
C ALA A 273 -18.67 2.96 -7.17
N GLY A 274 -18.25 3.01 -5.90
CA GLY A 274 -19.13 3.18 -4.75
C GLY A 274 -19.66 1.87 -4.18
N GLY A 275 -20.15 1.93 -2.94
CA GLY A 275 -20.55 0.73 -2.17
C GLY A 275 -21.72 -0.06 -2.73
N ARG A 276 -22.63 0.58 -3.48
CA ARG A 276 -23.81 -0.10 -4.05
C ARG A 276 -23.43 -1.12 -5.12
N VAL A 277 -22.51 -0.77 -6.02
CA VAL A 277 -22.04 -1.69 -7.06
C VAL A 277 -21.29 -2.86 -6.44
N THR A 278 -20.43 -2.59 -5.45
CA THR A 278 -19.74 -3.65 -4.70
C THR A 278 -20.71 -4.57 -3.99
N TYR A 279 -21.78 -4.03 -3.43
CA TYR A 279 -22.82 -4.83 -2.77
C TYR A 279 -23.52 -5.79 -3.74
N ASP A 280 -23.99 -5.28 -4.89
CA ASP A 280 -24.63 -6.09 -5.92
C ASP A 280 -23.68 -7.18 -6.42
N LEU A 281 -22.42 -6.80 -6.69
CA LEU A 281 -21.36 -7.69 -7.15
C LEU A 281 -21.02 -8.80 -6.14
N VAL A 282 -20.91 -8.48 -4.85
CA VAL A 282 -20.60 -9.48 -3.82
C VAL A 282 -21.72 -10.52 -3.70
N ASN A 283 -22.98 -10.08 -3.82
CA ASN A 283 -24.12 -11.01 -3.79
C ASN A 283 -24.12 -11.94 -5.02
N GLU A 284 -23.74 -11.42 -6.19
CA GLU A 284 -23.63 -12.21 -7.41
C GLU A 284 -22.47 -13.21 -7.36
N LEU A 285 -21.30 -12.79 -6.85
CA LEU A 285 -20.17 -13.68 -6.59
C LEU A 285 -20.51 -14.80 -5.60
N LEU A 286 -21.33 -14.52 -4.58
CA LEU A 286 -21.85 -15.53 -3.66
C LEU A 286 -22.78 -16.53 -4.37
N ARG A 287 -23.63 -16.06 -5.30
CA ARG A 287 -24.50 -16.93 -6.11
C ARG A 287 -23.67 -17.90 -6.95
N ILE A 288 -22.65 -17.39 -7.64
CA ILE A 288 -21.74 -18.18 -8.48
C ILE A 288 -20.98 -19.21 -7.64
N PHE A 289 -20.44 -18.80 -6.48
CA PHE A 289 -19.73 -19.71 -5.58
C PHE A 289 -20.63 -20.86 -5.08
N LYS A 290 -21.89 -20.58 -4.72
CA LYS A 290 -22.85 -21.61 -4.29
C LYS A 290 -23.15 -22.59 -5.43
N GLY A 291 -23.35 -22.10 -6.65
CA GLY A 291 -23.56 -22.95 -7.83
C GLY A 291 -22.40 -23.92 -8.04
N ARG A 292 -21.15 -23.43 -7.99
CA ARG A 292 -19.95 -24.27 -8.10
C ARG A 292 -19.80 -25.27 -6.97
N TYR A 293 -20.14 -24.87 -5.74
CA TYR A 293 -20.08 -25.75 -4.58
C TYR A 293 -21.08 -26.90 -4.68
N ALA A 294 -22.32 -26.62 -5.09
CA ALA A 294 -23.34 -27.65 -5.32
C ALA A 294 -22.90 -28.68 -6.36
N SER A 295 -22.40 -28.23 -7.52
CA SER A 295 -21.87 -29.14 -8.56
C SER A 295 -20.68 -29.97 -8.09
N SER A 296 -19.82 -29.42 -7.21
CA SER A 296 -18.69 -30.17 -6.65
C SER A 296 -19.14 -31.32 -5.73
N ILE A 297 -20.23 -31.14 -5.00
CA ILE A 297 -20.81 -32.17 -4.12
C ILE A 297 -21.43 -33.30 -4.96
N GLU A 298 -22.16 -32.97 -6.03
CA GLU A 298 -22.74 -33.97 -6.94
C GLU A 298 -21.69 -34.78 -7.71
N SER A 299 -20.54 -34.18 -8.03
CA SER A 299 -19.44 -34.87 -8.73
C SER A 299 -18.57 -35.78 -7.84
N SER A 300 -18.76 -35.74 -6.51
CA SER A 300 -18.05 -36.61 -5.56
C SER A 300 -18.82 -37.93 -5.44
N PRO A 301 -18.21 -39.12 -5.68
CA PRO A 301 -18.93 -40.38 -5.52
C PRO A 301 -19.48 -40.49 -4.09
N PRO A 302 -20.72 -40.97 -3.91
CA PRO A 302 -21.34 -41.02 -2.59
C PRO A 302 -20.48 -41.91 -1.68
N THR A 303 -19.76 -41.30 -0.76
CA THR A 303 -19.25 -42.01 0.41
C THR A 303 -20.47 -42.36 1.23
N LEU A 304 -20.76 -43.66 1.31
CA LEU A 304 -21.77 -44.28 2.18
C LEU A 304 -21.69 -43.69 3.59
N LYS A 305 -22.49 -42.65 3.85
CA LYS A 305 -22.85 -42.18 5.18
C LYS A 305 -24.35 -42.33 5.31
N GLY A 306 -24.77 -43.45 5.89
CA GLY A 306 -26.15 -43.62 6.30
C GLY A 306 -26.68 -45.05 6.23
N PHE A 307 -26.06 -46.00 6.93
CA PHE A 307 -26.85 -47.07 7.55
C PHE A 307 -26.50 -47.12 9.04
N ARG A 308 -27.34 -46.46 9.83
CA ARG A 308 -27.38 -46.54 11.29
C ARG A 308 -27.87 -47.96 11.63
N GLY A 309 -26.94 -48.90 11.77
CA GLY A 309 -27.20 -50.27 12.17
C GLY A 309 -27.35 -50.41 13.69
N GLU A 310 -28.43 -49.86 14.24
CA GLU A 310 -28.97 -50.29 15.54
C GLU A 310 -30.29 -51.00 15.24
N ASN A 311 -30.23 -52.27 14.80
CA ASN A 311 -31.31 -53.28 14.84
C ASN A 311 -30.94 -54.56 14.07
N PHE A 312 -29.70 -55.06 14.22
CA PHE A 312 -29.32 -56.35 13.63
C PHE A 312 -28.34 -57.15 14.51
N LYS A 313 -28.54 -57.11 15.83
CA LYS A 313 -27.78 -57.94 16.79
C LYS A 313 -28.58 -59.04 17.48
N ASN A 314 -29.87 -59.22 17.17
CA ASN A 314 -30.72 -60.17 17.90
C ASN A 314 -31.13 -61.45 17.13
N ASN A 315 -30.67 -61.67 15.89
CA ASN A 315 -31.14 -62.82 15.09
C ASN A 315 -30.03 -63.70 14.46
N LEU A 316 -28.84 -63.75 15.05
CA LEU A 316 -27.76 -64.64 14.58
C LEU A 316 -27.09 -65.43 15.73
N ALA A 317 -27.83 -65.63 16.82
CA ALA A 317 -27.53 -66.63 17.84
C ALA A 317 -28.33 -67.90 17.55
N GLU A 318 -28.08 -68.56 16.43
CA GLU A 318 -28.43 -69.97 16.23
C GLU A 318 -27.74 -70.48 14.97
N HIS A 319 -27.07 -71.63 15.10
CA HIS A 319 -26.40 -72.43 14.06
C HIS A 319 -24.95 -72.08 13.72
N ALA A 320 -24.03 -72.58 14.57
CA ALA A 320 -22.81 -73.25 14.09
C ALA A 320 -23.19 -74.66 13.59
N PRO A 321 -22.49 -75.26 12.60
CA PRO A 321 -21.14 -75.84 12.77
C PRO A 321 -20.29 -75.64 11.48
N SER A 322 -19.06 -76.09 11.23
CA SER A 322 -17.90 -76.68 11.92
C SER A 322 -16.76 -76.65 10.88
N THR A 323 -15.50 -76.55 11.34
CA THR A 323 -14.27 -77.11 10.72
C THR A 323 -13.92 -76.81 9.25
N TYR A 324 -12.78 -76.13 8.98
CA TYR A 324 -11.55 -76.77 8.45
C TYR A 324 -10.36 -75.79 8.28
N LYS A 325 -9.21 -76.21 8.85
CA LYS A 325 -7.78 -76.01 8.56
C LYS A 325 -7.17 -74.70 8.00
N GLU A 326 -6.17 -74.25 8.78
CA GLU A 326 -4.80 -73.86 8.40
C GLU A 326 -4.41 -73.91 6.91
N ASN A 327 -3.82 -72.82 6.40
CA ASN A 327 -2.40 -72.88 6.03
C ASN A 327 -1.70 -71.53 5.86
N LYS A 328 -0.42 -71.61 6.23
CA LYS A 328 0.70 -70.67 6.25
C LYS A 328 1.14 -70.07 4.89
N MET A 329 1.75 -68.88 5.01
CA MET A 329 3.08 -68.47 4.50
C MET A 329 3.30 -67.79 3.12
N ILE A 330 4.32 -66.89 3.18
CA ILE A 330 5.17 -66.25 2.13
C ILE A 330 4.59 -64.93 1.59
N GLN A 331 5.06 -63.71 1.89
CA GLN A 331 6.39 -63.04 1.96
C GLN A 331 7.03 -62.74 0.58
N VAL A 332 7.61 -61.53 0.49
CA VAL A 332 8.54 -60.97 -0.53
C VAL A 332 7.83 -60.52 -1.84
N ILE A 333 7.97 -59.30 -2.37
CA ILE A 333 9.05 -58.29 -2.41
C ILE A 333 8.47 -56.88 -2.24
#